data_AF-A0A7K3PBM1-F1
#
_entry.id   AF-A0A7K3PBM1-F1
#
_cell.length_a   1.000
_cell.length_b   1.000
_cell.length_c   1.000
_cell.angle_alpha   90.00
_cell.angle_beta   90.00
_cell.angle_gamma   90.00
#
_symmetry.space_group_name_H-M   'P 1'
#
loop_
_entity.id
_entity.type
_entity.pdbx_description
1 polymer ?
#
loop_
_entity_poly.entity_id
_entity_poly.type
_entity_poly.pdbx_seq_one_letter_code
_entity_poly.pdbx_strand_id
1 'polypeptide(L)'
;PGETGCAGCLHADRTDRDPAWPRLVAQWRSGRQRRVPPCDLTLAATVAGCAAAHALAFLDGRTPSSTGARWEVSLPGLRWHARPVRAHPACPCGAAGKGKQEHIPEDGGRRATMAGQGPSAEVRHEAEPARPAGTWRAHV
;
A
#
# COMPACT_ATOMS: atom_id res chain seq x y z
N PRO A 1 10.11 11.16 -6.44
CA PRO A 1 10.58 11.13 -5.04
C PRO A 1 9.77 12.10 -4.18
N GLY A 2 9.43 11.74 -2.94
CA GLY A 2 8.62 12.60 -2.07
C GLY A 2 7.11 12.55 -2.28
N GLU A 3 6.62 11.50 -2.94
CA GLU A 3 5.18 11.22 -3.08
C GLU A 3 4.75 10.10 -2.14
N THR A 4 5.58 9.06 -2.01
CA THR A 4 5.32 7.90 -1.15
C THR A 4 6.35 7.78 -0.02
N GLY A 5 5.98 7.06 1.04
CA GLY A 5 6.88 6.80 2.16
C GLY A 5 8.14 6.04 1.72
N CYS A 6 9.30 6.55 2.09
CA CYS A 6 10.59 5.94 1.75
C CYS A 6 11.08 4.96 2.83
N ALA A 7 12.20 4.28 2.58
CA ALA A 7 12.84 3.42 3.58
C ALA A 7 13.23 4.19 4.87
N GLY A 8 13.55 5.48 4.76
CA GLY A 8 13.79 6.36 5.90
C GLY A 8 12.52 6.62 6.72
N CYS A 9 11.37 6.80 6.07
CA CYS A 9 10.08 6.90 6.75
C CYS A 9 9.78 5.62 7.54
N LEU A 10 9.97 4.45 6.91
CA LEU A 10 9.78 3.16 7.58
C LEU A 10 10.70 3.00 8.80
N HIS A 11 11.94 3.48 8.73
CA HIS A 11 12.87 3.42 9.85
C HIS A 11 12.45 4.34 11.00
N ALA A 12 12.08 5.58 10.69
CA ALA A 12 11.60 6.56 11.67
C ALA A 12 10.33 6.04 12.39
N ASP A 13 9.36 5.53 11.63
CA ASP A 13 8.16 4.88 12.16
C ASP A 13 8.45 3.72 13.14
N ARG A 14 9.57 3.00 12.93
CA ARG A 14 9.99 1.93 13.84
C ARG A 14 10.69 2.48 15.07
N THR A 15 11.50 3.53 14.91
CA THR A 15 12.15 4.23 16.02
C THR A 15 11.13 4.88 16.95
N ASP A 16 10.04 5.45 16.40
CA ASP A 16 8.94 6.00 17.20
C ASP A 16 8.23 4.94 18.04
N ARG A 17 8.06 3.73 17.48
CA ARG A 17 7.45 2.59 18.18
C ARG A 17 8.40 1.94 19.19
N ASP A 18 9.69 1.92 18.89
CA ASP A 18 10.74 1.34 19.71
C ASP A 18 12.01 2.20 19.65
N PRO A 19 12.28 3.03 20.67
CA PRO A 19 13.48 3.87 20.71
C PRO A 19 14.79 3.09 20.69
N ALA A 20 14.80 1.80 21.05
CA ALA A 20 15.98 0.95 20.97
C ALA A 20 16.27 0.43 19.55
N TRP A 21 15.32 0.57 18.62
CA TRP A 21 15.40 0.05 17.26
C TRP A 21 16.69 0.41 16.50
N PRO A 22 17.18 1.67 16.51
CA PRO A 22 18.42 2.02 15.80
C PRO A 22 19.64 1.24 16.31
N ARG A 23 19.71 1.00 17.62
CA ARG A 23 20.78 0.24 18.25
C ARG A 23 20.74 -1.23 17.80
N LEU A 24 19.55 -1.84 17.76
CA LEU A 24 19.37 -3.21 17.29
C LEU A 24 19.81 -3.36 15.83
N VAL A 25 19.40 -2.44 14.95
CA VAL A 25 19.79 -2.45 13.54
C VAL A 25 21.30 -2.31 13.37
N ALA A 26 21.94 -1.43 14.14
CA ALA A 26 23.41 -1.29 14.12
C ALA A 26 24.10 -2.60 14.52
N GLN A 27 23.63 -3.24 15.61
CA GLN A 27 24.16 -4.52 16.09
C GLN A 27 24.02 -5.64 15.07
N TRP A 28 22.88 -5.75 14.38
CA TRP A 28 22.68 -6.76 13.33
C TRP A 28 23.59 -6.54 12.13
N ARG A 29 23.87 -5.29 11.76
CA ARG A 29 24.78 -4.96 10.65
C ARG A 29 26.24 -5.19 11.01
N SER A 30 26.63 -4.95 12.26
CA SER A 30 28.02 -5.13 12.74
C SER A 30 28.35 -6.57 13.14
N GLY A 31 27.35 -7.42 13.36
CA GLY A 31 27.56 -8.82 13.67
C GLY A 31 28.15 -9.61 12.50
N ARG A 32 28.93 -10.67 12.79
CA ARG A 32 29.30 -11.66 11.76
C ARG A 32 28.03 -12.14 11.08
N GLN A 33 27.95 -12.00 9.76
CA GLN A 33 26.86 -12.54 8.95
C GLN A 33 26.70 -14.02 9.32
N ARG A 34 25.65 -14.35 10.08
CA ARG A 34 25.25 -15.76 10.25
C ARG A 34 25.03 -16.24 8.83
N ARG A 35 25.76 -17.28 8.39
CA ARG A 35 25.40 -17.96 7.14
C ARG A 35 23.99 -18.46 7.35
N VAL A 36 23.01 -17.71 6.84
CA VAL A 36 21.63 -18.17 6.79
C VAL A 36 21.73 -19.42 5.92
N PRO A 37 21.24 -20.59 6.39
CA PRO A 37 21.10 -21.75 5.51
C PRO A 37 20.39 -21.31 4.22
N PRO A 38 20.54 -22.00 3.07
CA PRO A 38 19.79 -21.67 1.86
C PRO A 38 18.30 -21.88 2.11
N CYS A 39 17.68 -20.94 2.80
CA CYS A 39 16.35 -21.04 3.34
C CYS A 39 15.44 -20.52 2.24
N ASP A 40 14.96 -21.50 1.51
CA ASP A 40 13.91 -21.40 0.51
C ASP A 40 14.24 -20.57 -0.74
N LEU A 41 15.00 -21.21 -1.63
CA LEU A 41 15.23 -20.74 -2.99
C LEU A 41 13.90 -20.45 -3.73
N THR A 42 12.83 -21.19 -3.44
CA THR A 42 11.53 -21.02 -4.12
C THR A 42 10.84 -19.73 -3.67
N LEU A 43 10.85 -19.43 -2.38
CA LEU A 43 10.35 -18.17 -1.83
C LEU A 43 11.18 -17.00 -2.37
N ALA A 44 12.51 -17.13 -2.35
CA ALA A 44 13.41 -16.09 -2.85
C ALA A 44 13.17 -15.80 -4.34
N ALA A 45 13.09 -16.84 -5.18
CA ALA A 45 12.79 -16.70 -6.60
C ALA A 45 11.40 -16.10 -6.84
N THR A 46 10.39 -16.49 -6.07
CA THR A 46 9.04 -15.94 -6.15
C THR A 46 9.02 -14.44 -5.84
N VAL A 47 9.65 -14.02 -4.74
CA VAL A 47 9.75 -12.60 -4.36
C VAL A 47 10.53 -11.80 -5.39
N ALA A 48 11.63 -12.36 -5.92
CA ALA A 48 12.42 -11.71 -6.97
C ALA A 48 11.60 -11.52 -8.26
N GLY A 49 10.84 -12.54 -8.68
CA GLY A 49 9.95 -12.47 -9.85
C GLY A 49 8.85 -11.42 -9.67
N CYS A 50 8.17 -11.38 -8.53
CA CYS A 50 7.18 -10.35 -8.23
C CYS A 50 7.79 -8.94 -8.20
N ALA A 51 8.97 -8.79 -7.60
CA ALA A 51 9.67 -7.50 -7.56
C ALA A 51 10.05 -7.03 -8.98
N ALA A 52 10.56 -7.93 -9.82
CA ALA A 52 10.87 -7.64 -11.22
C ALA A 52 9.60 -7.23 -12.00
N ALA A 53 8.47 -7.92 -11.81
CA ALA A 53 7.22 -7.57 -12.46
C ALA A 53 6.71 -6.17 -12.06
N HIS A 54 6.81 -5.80 -10.78
CA HIS A 54 6.48 -4.45 -10.33
C HIS A 54 7.43 -3.39 -10.88
N ALA A 55 8.72 -3.70 -11.00
CA ALA A 55 9.70 -2.79 -11.60
C ALA A 55 9.42 -2.57 -13.09
N LEU A 56 9.14 -3.63 -13.84
CA LEU A 56 8.77 -3.53 -15.26
C LEU A 56 7.48 -2.73 -15.45
N ALA A 57 6.43 -3.01 -14.66
CA ALA A 57 5.19 -2.23 -14.73
C ALA A 57 5.41 -0.73 -14.47
N PHE A 58 6.31 -0.38 -13.54
CA PHE A 58 6.70 1.02 -13.31
C PHE A 58 7.44 1.63 -14.50
N LEU A 59 8.37 0.88 -15.10
CA LEU A 59 9.09 1.32 -16.30
C LEU A 59 8.15 1.50 -17.51
N ASP A 60 7.07 0.71 -17.56
CA ASP A 60 5.98 0.85 -18.54
C ASP A 60 5.04 2.04 -18.23
N GLY A 61 5.34 2.86 -17.21
CA GLY A 61 4.55 4.03 -16.82
C GLY A 61 3.29 3.70 -16.02
N ARG A 62 3.11 2.46 -15.57
CA ARG A 62 1.99 2.06 -14.71
C ARG A 62 2.33 2.30 -13.24
N THR A 63 1.29 2.39 -12.41
CA THR A 63 1.46 2.43 -10.94
C THR A 63 1.35 1.01 -10.38
N PRO A 64 2.46 0.33 -10.02
CA PRO A 64 2.39 -1.01 -9.46
C PRO A 64 1.72 -0.99 -8.08
N SER A 65 1.14 -2.12 -7.66
CA SER A 65 0.50 -2.27 -6.35
C SER A 65 1.47 -2.15 -5.16
N SER A 66 2.79 -2.14 -5.41
CA SER A 66 3.84 -1.85 -4.45
C SER A 66 4.09 -0.34 -4.23
N THR A 67 3.41 0.54 -4.96
CA THR A 67 3.58 1.99 -4.81
C THR A 67 3.15 2.43 -3.41
N GLY A 68 4.10 2.92 -2.62
CA GLY A 68 3.87 3.31 -1.23
C GLY A 68 3.57 2.16 -0.26
N ALA A 69 3.82 0.91 -0.66
CA ALA A 69 3.58 -0.26 0.18
C ALA A 69 4.72 -1.28 0.07
N ARG A 70 5.03 -1.93 1.18
CA ARG A 70 5.88 -3.11 1.23
C ARG A 70 5.02 -4.36 1.11
N TRP A 71 5.31 -5.21 0.12
CA TRP A 71 4.72 -6.54 0.07
C TRP A 71 5.54 -7.51 0.92
N GLU A 72 4.84 -8.30 1.73
CA GLU A 72 5.41 -9.32 2.59
C GLU A 72 4.75 -10.65 2.26
N VAL A 73 5.55 -11.70 2.12
CA VAL A 73 5.10 -13.08 1.95
C VAL A 73 5.85 -13.96 2.94
N SER A 74 5.18 -14.97 3.49
CA SER A 74 5.75 -15.84 4.51
C SER A 74 5.35 -17.28 4.30
N LEU A 75 6.32 -18.18 4.52
CA LEU A 75 6.11 -19.62 4.55
C LEU A 75 5.42 -20.07 5.86
N PRO A 76 4.80 -21.25 5.85
CA PRO A 76 4.60 -22.13 4.69
C PRO A 76 3.43 -21.71 3.80
N GLY A 77 2.51 -20.87 4.30
CA GLY A 77 1.23 -20.60 3.64
C GLY A 77 1.25 -19.58 2.49
N LEU A 78 2.41 -19.00 2.17
CA LEU A 78 2.59 -17.97 1.12
C LEU A 78 1.54 -16.85 1.19
N ARG A 79 1.20 -16.42 2.41
CA ARG A 79 0.23 -15.34 2.62
C ARG A 79 0.85 -14.01 2.25
N TRP A 80 0.25 -13.35 1.27
CA TRP A 80 0.68 -12.03 0.82
C TRP A 80 0.00 -10.92 1.61
N HIS A 81 0.81 -9.96 2.05
CA HIS A 81 0.36 -8.79 2.79
C HIS A 81 0.99 -7.53 2.21
N ALA A 82 0.15 -6.61 1.76
CA ALA A 82 0.58 -5.24 1.50
C ALA A 82 0.59 -4.46 2.83
N ARG A 83 1.76 -3.93 3.20
CA ARG A 83 1.96 -3.06 4.36
C ARG A 83 2.21 -1.64 3.86
N PRO A 84 1.27 -0.70 4.02
CA PRO A 84 1.49 0.69 3.65
C PRO A 84 2.72 1.26 4.37
N VAL A 85 3.56 1.98 3.63
CA VAL A 85 4.69 2.75 4.19
C VAL A 85 4.22 4.18 4.33
N ARG A 86 3.86 4.57 5.56
CA ARG A 86 3.39 5.92 5.85
C ARG A 86 4.55 6.92 5.72
N ALA A 87 4.24 8.11 5.20
CA ALA A 87 5.21 9.18 5.17
C ALA A 87 5.43 9.74 6.57
N HIS A 88 6.68 9.73 7.03
CA HIS A 88 7.02 10.19 8.36
C HIS A 88 7.33 11.71 8.35
N PRO A 89 6.75 12.52 9.27
CA PRO A 89 6.90 13.97 9.25
C PRO A 89 8.33 14.47 9.44
N ALA A 90 9.14 13.75 10.22
CA ALA A 90 10.55 14.10 10.42
C ALA A 90 11.48 13.60 9.30
N CYS A 91 10.98 12.88 8.29
CA CYS A 91 11.80 12.36 7.21
C CYS A 91 12.02 13.43 6.14
N PRO A 92 13.27 13.72 5.72
CA PRO A 92 13.57 14.76 4.73
C PRO A 92 13.14 14.39 3.30
N CYS A 93 12.49 13.25 3.09
CA CYS A 93 12.10 12.79 1.76
C CYS A 93 10.96 13.60 1.11
N GLY A 94 10.26 14.46 1.86
CA GLY A 94 9.20 15.33 1.36
C GLY A 94 7.80 14.69 1.26
N ALA A 95 7.69 13.36 1.41
CA ALA A 95 6.41 12.64 1.28
C ALA A 95 5.32 13.10 2.24
N ALA A 96 5.69 13.54 3.45
CA ALA A 96 4.72 14.03 4.43
C ALA A 96 4.12 15.40 4.06
N GLY A 97 4.79 16.17 3.18
CA GLY A 97 4.32 17.47 2.71
C GLY A 97 3.28 17.38 1.59
N LYS A 98 3.36 16.35 0.73
CA LYS A 98 2.46 16.17 -0.42
C LYS A 98 1.06 15.70 -0.03
N GLY A 99 0.93 14.80 0.95
CA GLY A 99 -0.38 14.34 1.43
C GLY A 99 -1.24 15.43 2.06
N LYS A 100 -0.66 16.60 2.38
CA LYS A 100 -1.41 17.79 2.84
C LYS A 100 -1.99 18.62 1.70
N GLN A 101 -1.51 18.45 0.45
CA GLN A 101 -1.94 19.23 -0.71
C GLN A 101 -3.15 18.62 -1.45
N GLU A 102 -3.37 17.31 -1.35
CA GLU A 102 -4.44 16.60 -2.10
C GLU A 102 -5.87 16.76 -1.54
N HIS A 103 -6.04 17.51 -0.45
CA HIS A 103 -7.35 17.78 0.17
C HIS A 103 -7.65 19.27 0.35
N ILE A 104 -7.19 20.13 -0.57
CA ILE A 104 -7.97 21.33 -0.85
C ILE A 104 -8.84 20.95 -2.04
N PRO A 105 -10.13 20.57 -1.83
CA PRO A 105 -11.05 20.62 -2.95
C PRO A 105 -11.01 22.07 -3.39
N GLU A 106 -10.53 22.32 -4.61
CA GLU A 106 -10.78 23.60 -5.23
C GLU A 106 -12.29 23.81 -5.15
N ASP A 107 -12.67 24.79 -4.33
CA ASP A 107 -14.02 25.31 -4.24
C ASP A 107 -14.31 25.96 -5.59
N GLY A 108 -14.57 25.12 -6.58
CA GLY A 108 -15.08 25.48 -7.88
C GLY A 108 -16.48 26.01 -7.65
N GLY A 109 -16.54 27.29 -7.28
CA GLY A 109 -17.76 28.04 -7.04
C GLY A 109 -18.68 27.94 -8.25
N ARG A 110 -19.55 26.94 -8.23
CA ARG A 110 -20.74 26.87 -9.07
C ARG A 110 -21.68 27.96 -8.57
N ARG A 111 -21.60 29.13 -9.20
CA ARG A 111 -22.67 30.13 -9.11
C ARG A 111 -23.93 29.50 -9.70
N ALA A 112 -24.79 29.00 -8.84
CA ALA A 112 -26.15 28.63 -9.20
C ALA A 112 -26.98 29.93 -9.29
N THR A 113 -27.20 30.43 -10.50
CA THR A 113 -28.27 31.39 -10.77
C THR A 113 -29.60 30.63 -10.75
N MET A 114 -30.43 30.98 -9.78
CA MET A 114 -31.79 30.50 -9.57
C MET A 114 -32.66 30.64 -10.82
N ALA A 115 -33.27 29.54 -11.28
CA ALA A 115 -34.52 29.57 -12.03
C ALA A 115 -35.28 28.24 -11.87
N GLY A 116 -36.45 28.30 -11.23
CA GLY A 116 -37.55 27.35 -11.40
C GLY A 116 -37.54 26.08 -10.54
N GLN A 117 -38.18 26.13 -9.36
CA GLN A 117 -38.71 24.94 -8.71
C GLN A 117 -40.02 24.53 -9.40
N GLY A 118 -40.06 23.33 -9.96
CA GLY A 118 -41.29 22.62 -10.33
C GLY A 118 -41.33 21.29 -9.57
N PRO A 119 -42.47 20.87 -9.00
CA PRO A 119 -42.55 19.61 -8.29
C PRO A 119 -42.88 18.43 -9.23
N SER A 120 -42.63 17.23 -8.70
CA SER A 120 -43.18 15.92 -9.11
C SER A 120 -42.35 15.11 -10.11
N ALA A 121 -41.82 13.97 -9.68
CA ALA A 121 -42.53 12.69 -9.73
C ALA A 121 -41.65 11.55 -9.20
N GLU A 122 -42.27 10.63 -8.48
CA GLU A 122 -41.71 9.39 -7.98
C GLU A 122 -41.06 8.57 -9.10
N VAL A 123 -39.87 8.01 -8.84
CA VAL A 123 -39.43 6.79 -9.53
C VAL A 123 -38.90 5.81 -8.49
N ARG A 124 -39.49 4.63 -8.55
CA ARG A 124 -39.39 3.50 -7.63
C ARG A 124 -37.98 2.91 -7.62
N HIS A 125 -37.51 2.58 -6.42
CA HIS A 125 -36.41 1.64 -6.23
C HIS A 125 -36.89 0.24 -6.63
N GLU A 126 -36.32 -0.34 -7.68
CA GLU A 126 -36.43 -1.76 -7.98
C GLU A 126 -35.20 -2.47 -7.41
N ALA A 127 -35.46 -3.49 -6.57
CA ALA A 127 -34.45 -4.23 -5.84
C ALA A 127 -33.81 -5.32 -6.70
N GLU A 128 -32.50 -5.44 -6.53
CA GLU A 128 -31.59 -6.39 -7.17
C GLU A 128 -31.99 -7.86 -6.93
N PRO A 129 -31.96 -8.73 -7.96
CA PRO A 129 -32.17 -10.16 -7.75
C PRO A 129 -30.93 -10.83 -7.13
N ALA A 130 -31.20 -11.69 -6.14
CA ALA A 130 -30.24 -12.50 -5.41
C ALA A 130 -29.45 -13.43 -6.34
N ARG A 131 -28.11 -13.43 -6.20
CA ARG A 131 -27.23 -14.44 -6.79
C ARG A 131 -27.29 -15.73 -5.96
N PRO A 132 -27.48 -16.92 -6.57
CA PRO A 132 -27.46 -18.17 -5.83
C PRO A 132 -26.05 -18.57 -5.39
N ALA A 133 -25.98 -19.24 -4.24
CA ALA A 133 -24.78 -19.73 -3.60
C ALA A 133 -24.08 -20.81 -4.44
N GLY A 134 -22.85 -20.55 -4.85
CA GLY A 134 -21.97 -21.55 -5.46
C GLY A 134 -21.45 -22.53 -4.40
N THR A 135 -21.77 -23.81 -4.57
CA THR A 135 -21.26 -24.91 -3.77
C THR A 135 -19.79 -25.16 -4.08
N TRP A 136 -18.89 -24.90 -3.13
CA TRP A 136 -17.50 -25.35 -3.22
C TRP A 136 -17.43 -26.82 -2.79
N ARG A 137 -17.18 -27.74 -3.73
CA ARG A 137 -16.75 -29.10 -3.41
C ARG A 137 -15.24 -29.12 -3.28
N ALA A 138 -14.77 -29.55 -2.11
CA ALA A 138 -13.39 -29.93 -1.87
C ALA A 138 -13.13 -31.31 -2.51
N HIS A 139 -12.04 -31.43 -3.25
CA HIS A 139 -11.45 -32.73 -3.59
C HIS A 139 -10.31 -33.02 -2.62
N VAL A 140 -10.38 -34.22 -2.05
CA VAL A 140 -9.36 -34.91 -1.24
C VAL A 140 -8.21 -35.33 -2.16
#